data_AF-A0A520IYB7-F1
#
_entry.id   AF-A0A520IYB7-F1
#
_cell.length_a   1.000
_cell.length_b   1.000
_cell.length_c   1.000
_cell.angle_alpha   90.00
_cell.angle_beta   90.00
_cell.angle_gamma   90.00
#
_symmetry.space_group_name_H-M   'P 1'
#
loop_
_entity.id
_entity.type
_entity.pdbx_description
1 polymer ?
#
loop_
_entity_poly.entity_id
_entity_poly.type
_entity_poly.pdbx_seq_one_letter_code
_entity_poly.pdbx_strand_id
1 'polypeptide(L)'
;MLSSFTGKDSGAENSALQEKIMGALGPVIADNWPKIEPYADKALAAAEDDATMEMLARKIYPWLPMMVRMALKEDTFVSFTLQHKGPLLAKLAEYKAKQAQ
;
A
#
# COMPACT_ATOMS: atom_id res chain seq x y z
N MET A 1 -9.25 -16.22 40.42
CA MET A 1 -9.28 -14.82 39.96
C MET A 1 -8.32 -14.71 38.79
N LEU A 2 -8.82 -14.81 37.55
CA LEU A 2 -8.01 -14.62 36.35
C LEU A 2 -8.28 -13.21 35.86
N SER A 3 -7.34 -12.32 36.17
CA SER A 3 -7.43 -10.90 35.91
C SER A 3 -7.51 -10.63 34.41
N SER A 4 -8.63 -10.00 34.02
CA SER A 4 -8.76 -8.94 33.02
C SER A 4 -7.64 -8.82 31.98
N PHE A 5 -7.78 -9.53 30.85
CA PHE A 5 -7.24 -9.06 29.58
C PHE A 5 -8.17 -7.96 29.06
N THR A 6 -8.05 -6.77 29.62
CA THR A 6 -8.64 -5.55 29.07
C THR A 6 -7.53 -4.56 28.82
N GLY A 7 -7.36 -4.17 27.55
CA GLY A 7 -6.93 -2.81 27.24
C GLY A 7 -5.82 -2.67 26.21
N LYS A 8 -6.24 -2.45 24.96
CA LYS A 8 -5.80 -1.25 24.21
C LYS A 8 -4.35 -1.25 23.66
N ASP A 9 -4.02 -2.20 22.78
CA ASP A 9 -2.80 -2.17 21.94
C ASP A 9 -3.07 -1.92 20.44
N SER A 10 -4.34 -1.71 20.02
CA SER A 10 -4.72 -1.64 18.60
C SER A 10 -4.12 -0.47 17.79
N GLY A 11 -3.48 0.50 18.44
CA GLY A 11 -2.87 1.67 17.79
C GLY A 11 -1.42 1.43 17.35
N ALA A 12 -0.57 0.86 18.21
CA ALA A 12 0.85 0.67 17.93
C ALA A 12 1.09 -0.43 16.89
N GLU A 13 0.30 -1.50 16.93
CA GLU A 13 0.38 -2.60 15.97
C GLU A 13 -0.03 -2.17 14.56
N ASN A 14 -1.01 -1.27 14.45
CA ASN A 14 -1.46 -0.72 13.18
C ASN A 14 -0.39 0.17 12.53
N SER A 15 0.26 1.03 13.31
CA SER A 15 1.34 1.89 12.80
C SER A 15 2.54 1.09 12.33
N ALA A 16 2.99 0.08 13.09
CA ALA A 16 4.10 -0.78 12.69
C ALA A 16 3.75 -1.60 11.42
N LEU A 17 2.50 -2.04 11.29
CA LEU A 17 2.04 -2.73 10.10
C LEU A 17 1.97 -1.78 8.90
N GLN A 18 1.47 -0.56 9.09
CA GLN A 18 1.46 0.49 8.07
C GLN A 18 2.87 0.79 7.55
N GLU A 19 3.83 0.97 8.45
CA GLU A 19 5.24 1.19 8.07
C GLU A 19 5.81 0.01 7.28
N LYS A 20 5.49 -1.23 7.67
CA LYS A 20 5.91 -2.43 6.94
C LYS A 20 5.30 -2.50 5.54
N ILE A 21 4.01 -2.22 5.39
CA ILE A 21 3.34 -2.19 4.07
C ILE A 21 3.96 -1.10 3.20
N MET A 22 4.04 0.14 3.72
CA MET A 22 4.59 1.28 2.99
C MET A 22 6.07 1.09 2.67
N GLY A 23 6.84 0.45 3.55
CA GLY A 23 8.24 0.08 3.32
C GLY A 23 8.36 -0.98 2.22
N ALA A 24 7.50 -2.00 2.22
CA ALA A 24 7.49 -3.04 1.20
C ALA A 24 7.06 -2.54 -0.18
N LEU A 25 6.22 -1.52 -0.25
CA LEU A 25 5.75 -0.96 -1.51
C LEU A 25 6.87 -0.36 -2.37
N GLY A 26 7.87 0.27 -1.76
CA GLY A 26 8.97 0.91 -2.49
C GLY A 26 9.72 -0.05 -3.41
N PRO A 27 10.31 -1.15 -2.87
CA PRO A 27 10.97 -2.17 -3.68
C PRO A 27 10.03 -2.82 -4.71
N VAL A 28 8.78 -3.09 -4.33
CA VAL A 28 7.79 -3.71 -5.23
C VAL A 28 7.49 -2.82 -6.44
N ILE A 29 7.30 -1.52 -6.19
CA ILE A 29 7.09 -0.51 -7.22
C ILE A 29 8.31 -0.44 -8.14
N ALA A 30 9.51 -0.46 -7.58
CA ALA A 30 10.74 -0.40 -8.36
C ALA A 30 10.92 -1.63 -9.26
N ASP A 31 10.83 -2.83 -8.68
CA ASP A 31 11.09 -4.09 -9.38
C ASP A 31 10.04 -4.41 -10.45
N ASN A 32 8.82 -3.89 -10.29
CA ASN A 32 7.69 -4.16 -11.18
C ASN A 32 7.23 -2.92 -11.95
N TRP A 33 8.01 -1.83 -11.96
CA TRP A 33 7.61 -0.54 -12.53
C TRP A 33 6.97 -0.65 -13.92
N PRO A 34 7.56 -1.34 -14.92
CA PRO A 34 6.99 -1.41 -16.26
C PRO A 34 5.59 -2.04 -16.32
N LYS A 35 5.21 -2.85 -15.31
CA LYS A 35 3.90 -3.50 -15.22
C LYS A 35 2.88 -2.65 -14.46
N ILE A 36 3.34 -1.77 -13.56
CA ILE A 36 2.47 -0.91 -12.75
C ILE A 36 2.33 0.50 -13.30
N GLU A 37 3.30 0.99 -14.04
CA GLU A 37 3.33 2.34 -14.61
C GLU A 37 2.00 2.77 -15.25
N PRO A 38 1.33 1.99 -16.12
CA PRO A 38 0.05 2.42 -16.70
C PRO A 38 -1.09 2.53 -15.68
N TYR A 39 -1.00 1.83 -14.54
CA TYR A 39 -1.97 1.93 -13.44
C TYR A 39 -1.58 3.04 -12.47
N ALA A 40 -0.29 3.22 -12.22
CA ALA A 40 0.25 4.30 -11.41
C ALA A 40 -0.05 5.66 -12.05
N ASP A 41 0.09 5.77 -13.37
CA ASP A 41 -0.24 6.98 -14.11
C ASP A 41 -1.72 7.34 -14.04
N LYS A 42 -2.58 6.32 -14.16
CA LYS A 42 -4.04 6.51 -13.98
C LYS A 42 -4.38 6.94 -12.57
N ALA A 43 -3.80 6.29 -11.57
CA ALA A 43 -3.98 6.63 -10.17
C ALA A 43 -3.46 8.05 -9.84
N LEU A 44 -2.31 8.46 -10.39
CA LEU A 44 -1.76 9.81 -10.24
C LEU A 44 -2.62 10.86 -10.94
N ALA A 45 -3.15 10.56 -12.12
CA ALA A 45 -4.04 11.46 -12.87
C ALA A 45 -5.45 11.55 -12.27
N ALA A 46 -5.91 10.49 -11.62
CA ALA A 46 -7.24 10.36 -11.03
C ALA A 46 -7.15 10.08 -9.52
N ALA A 47 -6.36 10.90 -8.81
CA ALA A 47 -6.11 10.74 -7.37
C ALA A 47 -7.39 10.76 -6.50
N GLU A 48 -8.46 11.37 -7.00
CA GLU A 48 -9.77 11.41 -6.35
C GLU A 48 -10.64 10.18 -6.64
N ASP A 49 -10.31 9.39 -7.67
CA ASP A 49 -11.06 8.21 -8.09
C ASP A 49 -10.58 6.95 -7.37
N ASP A 50 -11.34 6.56 -6.35
CA ASP A 50 -11.06 5.36 -5.56
C ASP A 50 -11.03 4.09 -6.44
N ALA A 51 -11.80 4.00 -7.53
CA ALA A 51 -11.80 2.82 -8.40
C ALA A 51 -10.45 2.62 -9.11
N THR A 52 -9.77 3.72 -9.47
CA THR A 52 -8.43 3.65 -10.08
C THR A 52 -7.38 3.23 -9.06
N MET A 53 -7.50 3.73 -7.82
CA MET A 53 -6.64 3.35 -6.71
C MET A 53 -6.81 1.89 -6.31
N GLU A 54 -8.06 1.40 -6.27
CA GLU A 54 -8.33 -0.02 -6.05
C GLU A 54 -7.66 -0.89 -7.11
N MET A 55 -7.80 -0.52 -8.38
CA MET A 55 -7.22 -1.28 -9.48
C MET A 55 -5.69 -1.35 -9.37
N LEU A 56 -5.04 -0.23 -9.04
CA LEU A 56 -3.62 -0.20 -8.79
C LEU A 56 -3.22 -1.10 -7.61
N ALA A 57 -3.93 -1.01 -6.49
CA ALA A 57 -3.65 -1.80 -5.30
C ALA A 57 -3.78 -3.31 -5.58
N ARG A 58 -4.86 -3.74 -6.23
CA ARG A 58 -5.04 -5.14 -6.65
C ARG A 58 -3.93 -5.61 -7.58
N LYS A 59 -3.40 -4.72 -8.43
CA LYS A 59 -2.25 -5.05 -9.27
C LYS A 59 -0.97 -5.20 -8.47
N ILE A 60 -0.74 -4.36 -7.47
CA ILE A 60 0.46 -4.41 -6.63
C ILE A 60 0.47 -5.63 -5.69
N TYR A 61 -0.68 -6.04 -5.18
CA TYR A 61 -0.81 -7.08 -4.15
C TYR A 61 -0.04 -8.40 -4.44
N PRO A 62 -0.10 -8.99 -5.65
CA PRO A 62 0.63 -10.22 -6.00
C PRO A 62 2.16 -10.07 -5.97
N TRP A 63 2.69 -8.86 -5.99
CA TRP A 63 4.13 -8.60 -5.95
C TRP A 63 4.63 -8.26 -4.55
N LEU A 64 3.74 -8.05 -3.57
CA LEU A 64 4.13 -7.80 -2.19
C LEU A 64 4.98 -8.96 -1.63
N PRO A 65 5.89 -8.73 -0.67
CA PRO A 65 6.60 -9.80 0.01
C PRO A 65 5.64 -10.78 0.69
N MET A 66 6.02 -12.06 0.76
CA MET A 66 5.18 -13.12 1.35
C MET A 66 4.72 -12.77 2.78
N MET A 67 5.57 -12.15 3.59
CA MET A 67 5.22 -11.72 4.95
C MET A 67 4.03 -10.74 4.98
N VAL A 68 3.95 -9.84 4.00
CA VAL A 68 2.85 -8.86 3.90
C VAL A 68 1.57 -9.56 3.42
N ARG A 69 1.66 -10.46 2.44
CA ARG A 69 0.51 -11.24 1.95
C ARG A 69 -0.06 -12.22 2.98
N MET A 70 0.78 -12.70 3.90
CA MET A 70 0.34 -13.55 5.01
C MET A 70 -0.33 -12.72 6.12
N ALA A 71 0.13 -11.49 6.34
CA ALA A 71 -0.44 -10.58 7.34
C ALA A 71 -1.75 -9.91 6.86
N LEU A 72 -1.89 -9.67 5.55
CA LEU A 72 -3.00 -8.92 4.97
C LEU A 72 -3.55 -9.64 3.75
N LYS A 73 -4.85 -9.90 3.77
CA LYS A 73 -5.58 -10.33 2.58
C LYS A 73 -5.68 -9.20 1.57
N GLU A 74 -5.92 -9.54 0.31
CA GLU A 74 -6.05 -8.58 -0.79
C GLU A 74 -7.05 -7.47 -0.47
N ASP A 75 -8.26 -7.80 -0.03
CA ASP A 75 -9.30 -6.81 0.29
C ASP A 75 -8.88 -5.84 1.40
N THR A 76 -8.13 -6.33 2.39
CA THR A 76 -7.61 -5.51 3.48
C THR A 76 -6.49 -4.60 3.00
N PHE A 77 -5.60 -5.11 2.14
CA PHE A 77 -4.56 -4.30 1.51
C PHE A 77 -5.15 -3.21 0.61
N VAL A 78 -6.16 -3.53 -0.21
CA VAL A 78 -6.86 -2.56 -1.06
C VAL A 78 -7.50 -1.47 -0.19
N SER A 79 -8.26 -1.87 0.83
CA SER A 79 -8.88 -0.92 1.77
C SER A 79 -7.84 -0.02 2.44
N PHE A 80 -6.70 -0.59 2.85
CA PHE A 80 -5.58 0.14 3.43
C PHE A 80 -4.98 1.16 2.43
N THR A 81 -4.79 0.78 1.17
CA THR A 81 -4.27 1.71 0.16
C THR A 81 -5.24 2.85 -0.16
N LEU A 82 -6.55 2.61 -0.10
CA LEU A 82 -7.56 3.66 -0.24
C LEU A 82 -7.54 4.63 0.94
N GLN A 83 -7.48 4.10 2.17
CA GLN A 83 -7.37 4.91 3.39
C GLN A 83 -6.09 5.76 3.42
N HIS A 84 -5.00 5.25 2.86
CA HIS A 84 -3.70 5.91 2.80
C HIS A 84 -3.30 6.31 1.38
N LYS A 85 -4.28 6.74 0.55
CA LYS A 85 -4.05 7.09 -0.85
C LYS A 85 -3.02 8.21 -1.04
N GLY A 86 -3.06 9.25 -0.21
CA GLY A 86 -2.11 10.37 -0.28
C GLY A 86 -0.65 9.93 -0.20
N PRO A 87 -0.23 9.24 0.88
CA PRO A 87 1.13 8.70 0.98
C PRO A 87 1.53 7.74 -0.15
N LEU A 88 0.60 6.89 -0.61
CA LEU A 88 0.86 5.97 -1.71
C LEU A 88 1.11 6.73 -3.03
N LEU A 89 0.25 7.69 -3.36
CA LEU A 89 0.36 8.54 -4.55
C LEU A 89 1.65 9.36 -4.52
N ALA A 90 2.02 9.92 -3.36
CA ALA A 90 3.28 10.63 -3.20
C ALA A 90 4.48 9.73 -3.55
N LYS A 91 4.51 8.48 -3.06
CA LYS A 91 5.57 7.53 -3.42
C LYS A 91 5.63 7.19 -4.90
N LEU A 92 4.47 7.03 -5.55
CA LEU A 92 4.39 6.77 -6.99
C LEU A 92 4.90 7.96 -7.80
N ALA A 93 4.51 9.18 -7.40
CA ALA A 93 4.96 10.42 -8.02
C ALA A 93 6.48 10.62 -7.86
N GLU A 94 7.02 10.40 -6.66
CA GLU A 94 8.45 10.46 -6.38
C GLU A 94 9.24 9.45 -7.23
N TYR A 95 8.75 8.21 -7.34
CA TYR A 95 9.41 7.20 -8.16
C TYR A 95 9.38 7.58 -9.64
N LYS A 96 8.20 7.99 -10.17
CA LYS A 96 8.06 8.44 -11.55
C LYS A 96 8.98 9.61 -11.87
N ALA A 97 9.08 10.60 -10.98
CA ALA A 97 9.96 11.76 -11.14
C ALA A 97 11.45 11.34 -11.22
N LYS A 98 11.86 10.31 -10.47
CA LYS A 98 13.22 9.75 -10.52
C LYS A 98 13.53 8.99 -11.81
N GLN A 99 12.53 8.38 -12.44
CA GLN A 99 12.70 7.67 -13.72
C GLN A 99 12.75 8.62 -14.93
N ALA A 100 12.20 9.83 -14.80
CA ALA A 100 12.15 10.84 -15.86
C ALA A 100 13.43 11.72 -15.94
N GLN A 101 14.40 11.49 -15.04
CA GLN A 101 15.71 12.14 -15.02
C GLN A 101 16.78 11.20 -15.57
#